data_AF-A0A015MN95-F1
#
_entry.id   AF-A0A015MN95-F1
#
_cell.length_a   1.000
_cell.length_b   1.000
_cell.length_c   1.000
_cell.angle_alpha   90.00
_cell.angle_beta   90.00
_cell.angle_gamma   90.00
#
_symmetry.space_group_name_H-M   'P 1'
#
loop_
_entity.id
_entity.type
_entity.pdbx_description
1 polymer ?
#
loop_
_entity_poly.entity_id
_entity_poly.type
_entity_poly.pdbx_seq_one_letter_code
_entity_poly.pdbx_strand_id
1 'polypeptide(L)'
;MTYANGGNLHGYLQKNFVNITWPNKVKILLDISLGLQNIHENNYIHRDLHSGNILLLYKRWRIGDLGLSQPAENTSLNNEIYGVIPYIAPEIFKGGKFSKESDIYSLGMIMWELTTGCKPFADVEHNIDLIYEIIDGKRPEITNDTPECFANLMRQCWNSDPSKRPIINEFLIPIFKWYNTTFEISPSFRKEFTEIFEQAEKKRLELIQLKKLGPEFSQKSHPKAIFTSRALNSWISKSSTINSSTIMHSIKQGTVTLYYLEN
;
A
#
# COMPACT_ATOMS: atom_id res chain seq x y z
N MET A 1 14.49 -2.67 -22.78
CA MET A 1 14.23 -2.96 -21.35
C MET A 1 15.31 -3.89 -20.83
N THR A 2 15.91 -3.59 -19.68
CA THR A 2 16.88 -4.48 -19.04
C THR A 2 16.13 -5.59 -18.31
N TYR A 3 16.52 -6.85 -18.50
CA TYR A 3 15.90 -7.98 -17.82
C TYR A 3 16.26 -7.97 -16.32
N ALA A 4 15.26 -7.91 -15.45
CA ALA A 4 15.43 -7.98 -14.00
C ALA A 4 15.58 -9.43 -13.54
N ASN A 5 16.81 -9.92 -13.55
CA ASN A 5 17.13 -11.30 -13.19
C ASN A 5 16.76 -11.69 -11.73
N GLY A 6 16.60 -10.72 -10.83
CA GLY A 6 16.20 -10.95 -9.44
C GLY A 6 14.71 -11.20 -9.23
N GLY A 7 13.88 -11.04 -10.28
CA GLY A 7 12.42 -11.17 -10.19
C GLY A 7 11.74 -9.99 -9.50
N ASN A 8 10.48 -10.19 -9.12
CA ASN A 8 9.68 -9.19 -8.41
C ASN A 8 9.79 -9.32 -6.88
N LEU A 9 9.42 -8.24 -6.16
CA LEU A 9 9.53 -8.14 -4.71
C LEU A 9 8.75 -9.23 -3.99
N HIS A 10 7.51 -9.50 -4.42
CA HIS A 10 6.71 -10.54 -3.78
C HIS A 10 7.40 -11.91 -3.86
N GLY A 11 7.82 -12.32 -5.07
CA GLY A 11 8.51 -13.60 -5.27
C GLY A 11 9.83 -13.68 -4.49
N TYR A 12 10.51 -12.56 -4.31
CA TYR A 12 11.72 -12.50 -3.49
C TYR A 12 11.41 -12.66 -1.99
N LEU A 13 10.39 -11.98 -1.48
CA LEU A 13 9.94 -12.11 -0.09
C LEU A 13 9.55 -13.55 0.22
N GLN A 14 8.75 -14.19 -0.65
CA GLN A 14 8.32 -15.58 -0.48
C GLN A 14 9.50 -16.56 -0.29
N LYS A 15 10.62 -16.33 -0.98
CA LYS A 15 11.80 -17.21 -0.95
C LYS A 15 12.79 -16.88 0.17
N ASN A 16 12.88 -15.61 0.56
CA ASN A 16 13.99 -15.11 1.37
C ASN A 16 13.55 -14.49 2.71
N PHE A 17 12.26 -14.47 3.03
CA PHE A 17 11.70 -13.70 4.15
C PHE A 17 12.47 -13.85 5.48
N VAL A 18 12.85 -15.09 5.84
CA VAL A 18 13.59 -15.37 7.08
C VAL A 18 14.90 -14.57 7.17
N ASN A 19 15.59 -14.43 6.04
CA ASN A 19 16.89 -13.77 5.93
C ASN A 19 16.79 -12.24 5.73
N ILE A 20 15.59 -11.69 5.56
CA ILE A 20 15.38 -10.25 5.36
C ILE A 20 15.20 -9.58 6.72
N THR A 21 16.30 -9.06 7.24
CA THR A 21 16.35 -8.30 8.51
C THR A 21 15.67 -6.93 8.39
N TRP A 22 15.34 -6.30 9.51
CA TRP A 22 14.81 -4.92 9.51
C TRP A 22 15.68 -3.89 8.76
N PRO A 23 17.02 -3.86 8.91
CA PRO A 23 17.89 -3.05 8.05
C PRO A 23 17.68 -3.32 6.55
N ASN A 24 17.52 -4.59 6.15
CA ASN A 24 17.22 -4.91 4.75
C ASN A 24 15.84 -4.38 4.34
N LYS A 25 14.81 -4.52 5.18
CA LYS A 25 13.45 -3.97 4.91
C LYS A 25 13.49 -2.45 4.72
N VAL A 26 14.22 -1.73 5.56
CA VAL A 26 14.41 -0.26 5.43
C VAL A 26 15.14 0.09 4.13
N LYS A 27 16.18 -0.67 3.75
CA LYS A 27 16.87 -0.48 2.47
C LYS A 27 15.96 -0.72 1.27
N ILE A 28 15.17 -1.79 1.30
CA ILE A 28 14.18 -2.10 0.24
C ILE A 28 13.20 -0.95 0.10
N LEU A 29 12.64 -0.50 1.22
CA LEU A 29 11.70 0.62 1.24
C LEU A 29 12.34 1.88 0.67
N LEU A 30 13.56 2.23 1.08
CA LEU A 30 14.27 3.40 0.58
C LEU A 30 14.45 3.36 -0.95
N ASP A 31 14.91 2.23 -1.50
CA ASP A 31 15.09 2.06 -2.94
C ASP A 31 13.75 2.27 -3.71
N ILE A 32 12.66 1.68 -3.23
CA ILE A 32 11.32 1.86 -3.83
C ILE A 32 10.87 3.32 -3.76
N SER A 33 11.08 3.96 -2.61
CA SER A 33 10.62 5.32 -2.34
C SER A 33 11.35 6.36 -3.18
N LEU A 34 12.66 6.16 -3.40
CA LEU A 34 13.43 7.00 -4.33
C LEU A 34 12.96 6.84 -5.78
N GLY A 35 12.57 5.63 -6.18
CA GLY A 35 11.92 5.40 -7.46
C GLY A 35 10.60 6.16 -7.58
N LEU A 36 9.75 6.11 -6.54
CA LEU A 36 8.46 6.79 -6.54
C LEU A 36 8.63 8.31 -6.51
N GLN A 37 9.61 8.81 -5.76
CA GLN A 37 9.98 10.22 -5.73
C GLN A 37 10.29 10.72 -7.14
N ASN A 38 11.11 9.97 -7.89
CA ASN A 38 11.44 10.34 -9.27
C ASN A 38 10.20 10.44 -10.16
N ILE A 39 9.26 9.51 -10.04
CA ILE A 39 7.98 9.55 -10.79
C ILE A 39 7.17 10.80 -10.41
N HIS A 40 7.00 11.05 -9.11
CA HIS A 40 6.18 12.15 -8.58
C HIS A 40 6.76 13.53 -8.86
N GLU A 41 8.09 13.70 -8.80
CA GLU A 41 8.81 14.95 -9.11
C GLU A 41 8.76 15.29 -10.60
N ASN A 42 8.67 14.29 -11.48
CA ASN A 42 8.41 14.50 -12.91
C ASN A 42 6.92 14.77 -13.22
N ASN A 43 6.11 14.98 -12.19
CA ASN A 43 4.66 15.20 -12.27
C ASN A 43 3.87 14.04 -12.89
N TYR A 44 4.32 12.80 -12.64
CA TYR A 44 3.59 11.59 -13.01
C TYR A 44 3.02 10.87 -11.78
N ILE A 45 2.04 9.99 -12.04
CA ILE A 45 1.46 9.03 -11.11
C ILE A 45 1.57 7.62 -11.70
N HIS A 46 1.82 6.62 -10.85
CA HIS A 46 2.04 5.24 -11.30
C HIS A 46 0.73 4.50 -11.58
N ARG A 47 -0.26 4.63 -10.68
CA ARG A 47 -1.63 4.05 -10.75
C ARG A 47 -1.76 2.54 -10.54
N ASP A 48 -0.67 1.79 -10.62
CA ASP A 48 -0.64 0.33 -10.45
C ASP A 48 0.59 -0.13 -9.66
N LEU A 49 0.89 0.60 -8.59
CA LEU A 49 2.03 0.31 -7.74
C LEU A 49 1.70 -0.88 -6.82
N HIS A 50 2.39 -2.00 -7.00
CA HIS A 50 2.28 -3.16 -6.12
C HIS A 50 3.57 -3.98 -6.17
N SER A 51 3.77 -4.91 -5.24
CA SER A 51 5.01 -5.70 -5.14
C SER A 51 5.35 -6.53 -6.39
N GLY A 52 4.34 -6.90 -7.21
CA GLY A 52 4.54 -7.50 -8.52
C GLY A 52 5.28 -6.61 -9.54
N ASN A 53 5.17 -5.28 -9.40
CA ASN A 53 5.78 -4.26 -10.28
C ASN A 53 7.06 -3.67 -9.67
N ILE A 54 7.53 -4.19 -8.54
CA ILE A 54 8.82 -3.83 -7.95
C ILE A 54 9.84 -4.90 -8.32
N LEU A 55 10.86 -4.54 -9.08
CA LEU A 55 11.82 -5.47 -9.67
C LEU A 55 13.21 -5.32 -9.04
N LEU A 56 13.88 -6.44 -8.78
CA LEU A 56 15.26 -6.46 -8.31
C LEU A 56 16.23 -6.42 -9.49
N LEU A 57 16.94 -5.30 -9.64
CA LEU A 57 17.91 -5.08 -10.71
C LEU A 57 19.23 -4.56 -10.14
N TYR A 58 20.34 -5.24 -10.43
CA TYR A 58 21.68 -4.89 -9.93
C TYR A 58 21.74 -4.63 -8.42
N LYS A 59 21.11 -5.51 -7.61
CA LYS A 59 21.01 -5.41 -6.14
C LYS A 59 20.27 -4.16 -5.63
N ARG A 60 19.47 -3.52 -6.48
CA ARG A 60 18.60 -2.39 -6.13
C ARG A 60 17.17 -2.67 -6.54
N TRP A 61 16.22 -2.23 -5.73
CA TRP A 61 14.80 -2.33 -6.05
C TRP A 61 14.40 -1.16 -6.94
N ARG A 62 13.65 -1.45 -8.00
CA ARG A 62 13.19 -0.45 -8.95
C ARG A 62 11.72 -0.65 -9.24
N ILE A 63 11.01 0.47 -9.35
CA ILE A 63 9.65 0.47 -9.85
C ILE A 63 9.68 0.19 -11.35
N GLY A 64 8.88 -0.78 -11.79
CA GLY A 64 8.67 -1.14 -13.18
C GLY A 64 7.20 -1.04 -13.57
N ASP A 65 6.88 -1.39 -14.81
CA ASP A 65 5.53 -1.33 -15.39
C ASP A 65 4.85 0.05 -15.31
N LEU A 66 5.39 0.99 -16.09
CA LEU A 66 4.83 2.34 -16.23
C LEU A 66 3.74 2.42 -17.31
N GLY A 67 3.20 1.29 -17.79
CA GLY A 67 2.25 1.25 -18.91
C GLY A 67 0.93 1.98 -18.63
N LEU A 68 0.58 2.13 -17.35
CA LEU A 68 -0.62 2.83 -16.88
C LEU A 68 -0.31 4.21 -16.32
N SER A 69 0.96 4.59 -16.24
CA SER A 69 1.38 5.86 -15.65
C SER A 69 0.89 7.04 -16.49
N GLN A 70 0.52 8.12 -15.82
CA GLN A 70 -0.04 9.31 -16.46
C GLN A 70 0.47 10.58 -15.79
N PRO A 71 0.44 11.74 -16.50
CA PRO A 71 0.64 13.03 -15.86
C PRO A 71 -0.38 13.25 -14.74
N ALA A 72 0.04 13.80 -13.60
CA ALA A 72 -0.83 14.04 -12.45
C ALA A 72 -1.95 15.05 -12.75
N GLU A 73 -1.73 15.96 -13.70
CA GLU A 73 -2.68 16.97 -14.15
C GLU A 73 -3.60 16.50 -15.29
N ASN A 74 -3.53 15.23 -15.67
CA ASN A 74 -4.32 14.72 -16.78
C ASN A 74 -5.83 14.89 -16.52
N THR A 75 -6.49 15.67 -17.38
CA THR A 75 -7.92 15.96 -17.33
C THR A 75 -8.77 14.89 -18.01
N SER A 76 -8.16 13.87 -18.62
CA SER A 76 -8.88 12.83 -19.34
C SER A 76 -9.91 12.13 -18.43
N LEU A 77 -11.12 11.99 -18.95
CA LEU A 77 -12.29 11.41 -18.26
C LEU A 77 -12.20 9.88 -18.11
N ASN A 78 -11.09 9.25 -18.51
CA ASN A 78 -10.98 7.80 -18.48
C ASN A 78 -10.71 7.31 -17.04
N ASN A 79 -11.77 7.32 -16.24
CA ASN A 79 -11.81 6.86 -14.85
C ASN A 79 -11.91 5.33 -14.75
N GLU A 80 -11.41 4.59 -15.75
CA GLU A 80 -11.31 3.14 -15.65
C GLU A 80 -10.44 2.78 -14.44
N ILE A 81 -11.03 2.01 -13.54
CA ILE A 81 -10.32 1.53 -12.36
C ILE A 81 -9.61 0.26 -12.76
N TYR A 82 -8.31 0.36 -12.92
CA TYR A 82 -7.42 -0.75 -13.22
C TYR A 82 -6.42 -0.92 -12.09
N GLY A 83 -6.21 -2.16 -11.65
CA GLY A 83 -5.17 -2.49 -10.68
C GLY A 83 -5.50 -3.71 -9.85
N VAL A 84 -4.87 -3.80 -8.67
CA VAL A 84 -5.00 -4.93 -7.73
C VAL A 84 -5.69 -4.45 -6.45
N ILE A 85 -6.91 -4.95 -6.14
CA ILE A 85 -7.81 -4.39 -5.10
C ILE A 85 -7.08 -3.97 -3.82
N PRO A 86 -6.27 -4.81 -3.15
CA PRO A 86 -5.64 -4.43 -1.89
C PRO A 86 -4.73 -3.21 -1.96
N TYR A 87 -4.17 -2.88 -3.13
CA TYR A 87 -3.26 -1.75 -3.35
C TYR A 87 -3.96 -0.51 -3.88
N ILE A 88 -5.25 -0.58 -4.23
CA ILE A 88 -6.01 0.56 -4.73
C ILE A 88 -6.54 1.37 -3.55
N ALA A 89 -6.30 2.68 -3.57
CA ALA A 89 -6.73 3.58 -2.51
C ALA A 89 -8.26 3.71 -2.43
N PRO A 90 -8.85 3.85 -1.22
CA PRO A 90 -10.30 3.80 -1.02
C PRO A 90 -11.08 4.89 -1.76
N GLU A 91 -10.49 6.08 -1.93
CA GLU A 91 -11.11 7.18 -2.67
C GLU A 91 -11.30 6.87 -4.15
N ILE A 92 -10.47 5.99 -4.73
CA ILE A 92 -10.57 5.58 -6.14
C ILE A 92 -11.87 4.79 -6.34
N PHE A 93 -12.18 3.87 -5.43
CA PHE A 93 -13.44 3.13 -5.45
C PHE A 93 -14.68 4.02 -5.23
N LYS A 94 -14.50 5.21 -4.64
CA LYS A 94 -15.56 6.22 -4.47
C LYS A 94 -15.73 7.14 -5.68
N GLY A 95 -15.06 6.85 -6.80
CA GLY A 95 -15.08 7.68 -8.02
C GLY A 95 -14.07 8.83 -8.00
N GLY A 96 -13.17 8.85 -7.01
CA GLY A 96 -12.01 9.73 -7.01
C GLY A 96 -11.03 9.40 -8.14
N LYS A 97 -10.18 10.36 -8.48
CA LYS A 97 -9.13 10.18 -9.49
C LYS A 97 -7.88 9.62 -8.85
N PHE A 98 -7.12 8.84 -9.62
CA PHE A 98 -5.77 8.48 -9.23
C PHE A 98 -4.92 9.75 -9.07
N SER A 99 -4.05 9.72 -8.06
CA SER A 99 -3.22 10.84 -7.66
C SER A 99 -1.90 10.35 -7.06
N LYS A 100 -0.99 11.28 -6.74
CA LYS A 100 0.27 10.94 -6.06
C LYS A 100 -0.01 10.31 -4.70
N GLU A 101 -1.02 10.81 -3.99
CA GLU A 101 -1.50 10.29 -2.70
C GLU A 101 -2.08 8.87 -2.82
N SER A 102 -2.65 8.52 -3.97
CA SER A 102 -3.11 7.14 -4.23
C SER A 102 -1.93 6.17 -4.40
N ASP A 103 -0.82 6.59 -5.03
CA ASP A 103 0.40 5.79 -5.06
C ASP A 103 1.02 5.63 -3.65
N ILE A 104 0.92 6.65 -2.79
CA ILE A 104 1.38 6.59 -1.39
C ILE A 104 0.57 5.56 -0.60
N TYR A 105 -0.75 5.46 -0.84
CA TYR A 105 -1.55 4.38 -0.26
C TYR A 105 -1.02 3.00 -0.66
N SER A 106 -0.76 2.80 -1.95
CA SER A 106 -0.19 1.54 -2.45
C SER A 106 1.18 1.24 -1.83
N LEU A 107 2.01 2.26 -1.62
CA LEU A 107 3.29 2.13 -0.92
C LEU A 107 3.09 1.67 0.53
N GLY A 108 2.06 2.16 1.23
CA GLY A 108 1.69 1.67 2.57
C GLY A 108 1.35 0.17 2.59
N MET A 109 0.69 -0.34 1.54
CA MET A 109 0.41 -1.77 1.40
C MET A 109 1.67 -2.59 1.12
N ILE A 110 2.61 -2.05 0.34
CA ILE A 110 3.94 -2.66 0.15
C ILE A 110 4.73 -2.66 1.47
N MET A 111 4.67 -1.58 2.26
CA MET A 111 5.29 -1.54 3.59
C MET A 111 4.77 -2.67 4.47
N TRP A 112 3.46 -2.92 4.47
CA TRP A 112 2.88 -4.03 5.21
C TRP A 112 3.40 -5.39 4.73
N GLU A 113 3.51 -5.58 3.41
CA GLU A 113 4.06 -6.81 2.83
C GLU A 113 5.54 -7.03 3.21
N LEU A 114 6.34 -5.97 3.44
CA LEU A 114 7.68 -6.11 4.01
C LEU A 114 7.67 -6.63 5.45
N THR A 115 6.61 -6.35 6.22
CA THR A 115 6.49 -6.83 7.61
C THR A 115 6.21 -8.33 7.66
N THR A 116 5.36 -8.85 6.77
CA THR A 116 4.82 -10.22 6.83
C THR A 116 5.35 -11.17 5.76
N GLY A 117 5.89 -10.63 4.67
CA GLY A 117 6.20 -11.37 3.44
C GLY A 117 4.96 -11.79 2.65
N CYS A 118 3.77 -11.41 3.09
CA CYS A 118 2.48 -11.82 2.53
C CYS A 118 1.85 -10.66 1.75
N LYS A 119 1.00 -10.98 0.77
CA LYS A 119 0.21 -9.94 0.12
C LYS A 119 -0.96 -9.52 1.02
N PRO A 120 -1.35 -8.23 1.04
CA PRO A 120 -2.46 -7.76 1.85
C PRO A 120 -3.77 -8.45 1.46
N PHE A 121 -4.57 -8.84 2.46
CA PHE A 121 -5.87 -9.49 2.29
C PHE A 121 -5.84 -10.80 1.47
N ALA A 122 -4.72 -11.53 1.48
CA ALA A 122 -4.59 -12.77 0.73
C ALA A 122 -5.55 -13.88 1.19
N ASP A 123 -6.02 -13.82 2.43
CA ASP A 123 -6.89 -14.78 3.11
C ASP A 123 -8.39 -14.62 2.76
N VAL A 124 -8.77 -13.59 2.01
CA VAL A 124 -10.17 -13.30 1.66
C VAL A 124 -10.39 -13.25 0.14
N GLU A 125 -11.64 -13.42 -0.27
CA GLU A 125 -12.03 -13.24 -1.67
C GLU A 125 -11.87 -11.77 -2.11
N HIS A 126 -11.26 -11.56 -3.27
CA HIS A 126 -11.10 -10.21 -3.84
C HIS A 126 -12.36 -9.83 -4.63
N ASN A 127 -13.45 -9.51 -3.93
CA ASN A 127 -14.75 -9.14 -4.49
C ASN A 127 -15.18 -7.72 -4.09
N ILE A 128 -16.45 -7.40 -4.32
CA ILE A 128 -17.06 -6.11 -3.96
C ILE A 128 -17.16 -5.91 -2.44
N ASP A 129 -17.31 -6.96 -1.65
CA ASP A 129 -17.41 -6.86 -0.19
C ASP A 129 -16.09 -6.38 0.39
N LEU A 130 -14.96 -6.93 -0.06
CA LEU A 130 -13.63 -6.45 0.35
C LEU A 130 -13.42 -4.97 -0.03
N ILE A 131 -13.93 -4.54 -1.18
CA ILE A 131 -13.86 -3.13 -1.59
C ILE A 131 -14.61 -2.24 -0.60
N TYR A 132 -15.84 -2.62 -0.20
CA TYR A 132 -16.61 -1.88 0.81
C TYR A 132 -15.92 -1.87 2.17
N GLU A 133 -15.38 -3.01 2.61
CA GLU A 133 -14.62 -3.07 3.85
C GLU A 133 -13.39 -2.14 3.82
N ILE A 134 -12.64 -2.08 2.71
CA ILE A 134 -11.49 -1.17 2.55
C ILE A 134 -11.95 0.29 2.61
N ILE A 135 -13.06 0.62 1.96
CA ILE A 135 -13.72 1.93 1.99
C ILE A 135 -14.08 2.33 3.43
N ASP A 136 -14.59 1.38 4.22
CA ASP A 136 -15.00 1.56 5.62
C ASP A 136 -13.81 1.54 6.60
N GLY A 137 -12.58 1.38 6.08
CA GLY A 137 -11.35 1.52 6.86
C GLY A 137 -10.69 0.21 7.25
N LYS A 138 -11.12 -0.95 6.72
CA LYS A 138 -10.40 -2.22 6.90
C LYS A 138 -8.96 -2.08 6.43
N ARG A 139 -8.03 -2.49 7.29
CA ARG A 139 -6.60 -2.56 7.00
C ARG A 139 -6.05 -3.91 7.47
N PRO A 140 -4.96 -4.41 6.88
CA PRO A 140 -4.28 -5.58 7.39
C PRO A 140 -3.78 -5.38 8.83
N GLU A 141 -3.77 -6.45 9.62
CA GLU A 141 -3.27 -6.41 11.00
C GLU A 141 -1.74 -6.18 11.01
N ILE A 142 -1.27 -5.24 11.83
CA ILE A 142 0.15 -4.95 11.98
C ILE A 142 0.77 -6.00 12.91
N THR A 143 1.83 -6.66 12.48
CA THR A 143 2.49 -7.70 13.26
C THR A 143 3.28 -7.11 14.42
N ASN A 144 3.33 -7.85 15.54
CA ASN A 144 3.96 -7.42 16.79
C ASN A 144 5.49 -7.22 16.72
N ASP A 145 6.16 -7.65 15.64
CA ASP A 145 7.57 -7.33 15.40
C ASP A 145 7.78 -5.97 14.71
N THR A 146 6.71 -5.31 14.25
CA THR A 146 6.81 -4.05 13.52
C THR A 146 7.21 -2.91 14.48
N PRO A 147 8.34 -2.22 14.26
CA PRO A 147 8.71 -1.07 15.06
C PRO A 147 7.65 0.03 14.96
N GLU A 148 7.35 0.68 16.08
CA GLU A 148 6.25 1.66 16.15
C GLU A 148 6.45 2.85 15.19
N CYS A 149 7.69 3.28 14.95
CA CYS A 149 7.98 4.31 13.96
C CYS A 149 7.62 3.89 12.52
N PHE A 150 7.87 2.62 12.17
CA PHE A 150 7.50 2.05 10.87
C PHE A 150 5.98 1.88 10.77
N ALA A 151 5.34 1.37 11.84
CA ALA A 151 3.90 1.22 11.92
C ALA A 151 3.18 2.57 11.76
N ASN A 152 3.68 3.63 12.41
CA ASN A 152 3.09 4.97 12.30
C ASN A 152 3.21 5.55 10.89
N LEU A 153 4.37 5.42 10.25
CA LEU A 153 4.53 5.88 8.86
C LEU A 153 3.63 5.09 7.89
N MET A 154 3.53 3.77 8.08
CA MET A 154 2.62 2.91 7.32
C MET A 154 1.16 3.33 7.53
N ARG A 155 0.77 3.66 8.76
CA ARG A 155 -0.57 4.17 9.10
C ARG A 155 -0.90 5.49 8.42
N GLN A 156 0.07 6.38 8.31
CA GLN A 156 -0.10 7.64 7.58
C GLN A 156 -0.29 7.38 6.08
N CYS A 157 0.47 6.44 5.49
CA CYS A 157 0.37 6.14 4.06
C CYS A 157 -0.99 5.59 3.65
N TRP A 158 -1.57 4.68 4.43
CA TRP A 158 -2.87 4.09 4.10
C TRP A 158 -4.07 4.80 4.76
N ASN A 159 -3.91 6.07 5.13
CA ASN A 159 -5.01 6.88 5.68
C ASN A 159 -6.18 6.93 4.68
N SER A 160 -7.42 6.82 5.17
CA SER A 160 -8.61 6.88 4.31
C SER A 160 -8.80 8.26 3.68
N ASP A 161 -8.31 9.32 4.31
CA ASP A 161 -8.27 10.67 3.75
C ASP A 161 -6.94 10.86 3.00
N PRO A 162 -6.95 11.02 1.67
CA PRO A 162 -5.72 11.19 0.88
C PRO A 162 -4.93 12.44 1.28
N SER A 163 -5.58 13.50 1.77
CA SER A 163 -4.90 14.74 2.19
C SER A 163 -4.06 14.58 3.46
N LYS A 164 -4.30 13.51 4.23
CA LYS A 164 -3.55 13.18 5.45
C LYS A 164 -2.38 12.24 5.19
N ARG A 165 -2.18 11.80 3.94
CA ARG A 165 -1.04 10.98 3.55
C ARG A 165 0.17 11.90 3.31
N PRO A 166 1.38 11.47 3.68
CA PRO A 166 2.57 12.27 3.44
C PRO A 166 2.82 12.36 1.94
N ILE A 167 3.32 13.51 1.48
CA ILE A 167 3.94 13.56 0.15
C ILE A 167 5.26 12.78 0.16
N ILE A 168 5.72 12.31 -1.00
CA ILE A 168 6.88 11.42 -1.09
C ILE A 168 8.17 11.99 -0.46
N ASN A 169 8.35 13.31 -0.52
CA ASN A 169 9.49 13.99 0.07
C ASN A 169 9.45 13.97 1.60
N GLU A 170 8.27 14.15 2.20
CA GLU A 170 8.08 14.03 3.65
C GLU A 170 8.23 12.59 4.12
N PHE A 171 7.72 11.65 3.33
CA PHE A 171 7.82 10.21 3.57
C PHE A 171 9.28 9.73 3.63
N LEU A 172 10.17 10.28 2.80
CA LEU A 172 11.58 9.92 2.75
C LEU A 172 12.39 10.38 3.98
N ILE A 173 11.97 11.45 4.66
CA ILE A 173 12.69 12.01 5.83
C ILE A 173 12.95 10.96 6.92
N PRO A 174 11.93 10.27 7.48
CA PRO A 174 12.15 9.24 8.48
C PRO A 174 12.95 8.05 7.94
N ILE A 175 12.77 7.67 6.66
CA ILE A 175 13.45 6.52 6.07
C ILE A 175 14.96 6.76 5.96
N PHE A 176 15.38 7.96 5.55
CA PHE A 176 16.80 8.31 5.54
C PHE A 176 17.41 8.26 6.93
N LYS A 177 16.68 8.71 7.96
CA LYS A 177 17.12 8.58 9.35
C LYS A 177 17.31 7.11 9.72
N TRP A 178 16.31 6.26 9.47
CA TRP A 178 16.39 4.83 9.76
C TRP A 178 17.54 4.14 9.00
N TYR A 179 17.73 4.47 7.72
CA TYR A 179 18.79 3.90 6.89
C TYR A 179 20.18 4.28 7.40
N ASN A 180 20.40 5.56 7.70
CA ASN A 180 21.69 6.03 8.22
C ASN A 180 22.02 5.42 9.58
N THR A 181 21.01 5.19 10.41
CA THR A 181 21.15 4.53 11.71
C THR A 181 21.42 3.03 11.61
N THR A 182 20.86 2.35 10.60
CA THR A 182 21.01 0.89 10.44
C THR A 182 22.25 0.47 9.65
N PHE A 183 22.84 1.35 8.85
CA PHE A 183 24.01 1.07 8.01
C PHE A 183 25.25 1.91 8.35
N GLU A 184 25.30 2.51 9.55
CA GLU A 184 26.48 3.14 10.16
C GLU A 184 27.25 4.15 9.28
N ILE A 185 26.54 5.00 8.52
CA ILE A 185 27.20 5.96 7.62
C ILE A 185 27.95 7.07 8.39
N SER A 186 27.70 7.25 9.69
CA SER A 186 28.52 8.12 10.54
C SER A 186 28.40 7.81 12.05
N PRO A 187 29.52 7.69 12.79
CA PRO A 187 29.52 7.51 14.25
C PRO A 187 28.86 8.64 15.06
N SER A 188 28.66 9.82 14.46
CA SER A 188 28.07 10.99 15.12
C SER A 188 26.54 11.01 15.08
N PHE A 189 25.90 10.21 14.23
CA PHE A 189 24.44 10.04 14.19
C PHE A 189 24.03 8.97 15.19
N ARG A 190 23.77 9.42 16.42
CA ARG A 190 23.46 8.60 17.58
C ARG A 190 22.15 7.80 17.38
N LYS A 191 22.26 6.48 17.50
CA LYS A 191 21.45 5.45 18.22
C LYS A 191 19.93 5.53 18.38
N GLU A 192 19.22 6.62 18.09
CA GLU A 192 17.80 6.77 18.45
C GLU A 192 16.93 5.62 17.91
N PHE A 193 17.14 5.24 16.65
CA PHE A 193 16.42 4.13 16.03
C PHE A 193 17.16 2.79 16.09
N THR A 194 18.44 2.75 16.48
CA THR A 194 19.23 1.51 16.50
C THR A 194 18.58 0.50 17.43
N GLU A 195 18.36 0.90 18.69
CA GLU A 195 17.77 0.03 19.71
C GLU A 195 16.35 -0.41 19.32
N ILE A 196 15.57 0.49 18.72
CA ILE A 196 14.21 0.20 18.24
C ILE A 196 14.22 -0.91 17.18
N PHE A 197 15.08 -0.80 16.16
CA PHE A 197 15.15 -1.80 15.10
C PHE A 197 15.84 -3.10 15.57
N GLU A 198 16.78 -3.05 16.51
CA GLU A 198 17.38 -4.24 17.12
C GLU A 198 16.36 -5.03 17.94
N GLN A 199 15.53 -4.35 18.74
CA GLN A 199 14.45 -4.99 19.50
C GLN A 199 13.40 -5.59 18.57
N ALA A 200 13.01 -4.86 17.53
CA ALA A 200 12.10 -5.35 16.50
C ALA A 200 12.67 -6.58 15.77
N GLU A 201 13.98 -6.60 15.49
CA GLU A 201 14.67 -7.73 14.85
C GLU A 201 14.71 -8.96 15.75
N LYS A 202 15.00 -8.77 17.05
CA LYS A 202 14.91 -9.85 18.04
C LYS A 202 13.48 -10.42 18.09
N LYS A 203 12.46 -9.55 18.09
CA LYS A 203 11.06 -9.98 18.10
C LYS A 203 10.67 -10.71 16.81
N ARG A 204 11.13 -10.23 15.65
CA ARG A 204 10.94 -10.88 14.35
C ARG A 204 11.47 -12.31 14.36
N LEU A 205 12.70 -12.51 14.84
CA LEU A 205 13.33 -13.82 14.95
C LEU A 205 12.58 -14.75 15.92
N GLU A 206 12.14 -14.24 17.07
CA GLU A 206 11.29 -14.98 18.02
C GLU A 206 9.99 -15.46 17.35
N LEU A 207 9.28 -14.57 16.64
CA LEU A 207 8.02 -14.92 15.97
C LEU A 207 8.21 -15.92 14.81
N ILE A 208 9.31 -15.82 14.07
CA ILE A 208 9.68 -16.79 13.03
C ILE A 208 9.95 -18.16 13.66
N GLN A 209 10.71 -18.22 14.76
CA GLN A 209 10.99 -19.47 15.48
C GLN A 209 9.70 -20.10 16.03
N LEU A 210 8.76 -19.27 16.51
CA LEU A 210 7.44 -19.70 16.96
C LEU A 210 6.48 -20.04 15.81
N LYS A 211 6.90 -19.92 14.54
CA LYS A 211 6.08 -20.16 13.34
C LYS A 211 4.81 -19.29 13.32
N LYS A 212 4.93 -18.04 13.79
CA LYS A 212 3.83 -17.06 13.83
C LYS A 212 4.00 -15.92 12.83
N LEU A 213 5.16 -15.84 12.16
CA LEU A 213 5.49 -14.77 11.22
C LEU A 213 6.18 -15.35 9.98
N GLY A 214 5.74 -14.87 8.81
CA GLY A 214 6.29 -15.21 7.52
C GLY A 214 5.27 -15.90 6.61
N PRO A 215 5.56 -15.93 5.30
CA PRO A 215 4.62 -16.41 4.28
C PRO A 215 4.30 -17.90 4.37
N GLU A 216 5.16 -18.69 5.01
CA GLU A 216 4.94 -20.13 5.22
C GLU A 216 3.88 -20.42 6.30
N PHE A 217 3.65 -19.47 7.21
CA PHE A 217 2.80 -19.67 8.40
C PHE A 217 1.56 -18.77 8.40
N SER A 218 1.43 -17.89 7.42
CA SER A 218 0.23 -17.07 7.25
C SER A 218 -0.96 -17.93 6.81
N GLN A 219 -2.16 -17.38 6.96
CA GLN A 219 -3.37 -18.04 6.47
C GLN A 219 -3.24 -18.33 4.98
N LYS A 220 -3.69 -19.52 4.57
CA LYS A 220 -3.65 -19.92 3.16
C LYS A 220 -4.38 -18.88 2.31
N SER A 221 -3.81 -18.54 1.17
CA SER A 221 -4.46 -17.61 0.26
C SER A 221 -5.81 -18.17 -0.19
N HIS A 222 -6.82 -17.31 -0.15
CA HIS A 222 -8.14 -17.64 -0.67
C HIS A 222 -8.02 -17.92 -2.17
N PRO A 223 -8.66 -18.97 -2.72
CA PRO A 223 -8.51 -19.36 -4.14
C PRO A 223 -9.01 -18.28 -5.12
N LYS A 224 -9.82 -17.35 -4.62
CA LYS A 224 -10.32 -16.19 -5.37
C LYS A 224 -9.67 -14.86 -4.96
N ALA A 225 -8.59 -14.88 -4.20
CA ALA A 225 -7.72 -13.73 -4.05
C ALA A 225 -6.92 -13.55 -5.34
N ILE A 226 -7.00 -12.38 -5.96
CA ILE A 226 -6.38 -12.13 -7.27
C ILE A 226 -5.44 -10.93 -7.17
N PHE A 227 -4.18 -11.17 -7.49
CA PHE A 227 -3.07 -10.22 -7.37
C PHE A 227 -2.44 -9.81 -8.70
N THR A 228 -3.15 -10.07 -9.79
CA THR A 228 -2.83 -9.54 -11.12
C THR A 228 -3.72 -8.35 -11.41
N SER A 229 -3.15 -7.30 -11.97
CA SER A 229 -3.86 -6.09 -12.33
C SER A 229 -4.96 -6.39 -13.35
N ARG A 230 -6.14 -5.80 -13.14
CA ARG A 230 -7.30 -5.97 -14.02
C ARG A 230 -8.21 -4.74 -13.97
N ALA A 231 -9.03 -4.58 -14.99
CA ALA A 231 -10.15 -3.65 -14.97
C ALA A 231 -11.21 -4.10 -13.95
N LEU A 232 -11.72 -3.16 -13.15
CA LEU A 232 -12.71 -3.38 -12.09
C LEU A 232 -14.08 -2.76 -12.38
N ASN A 233 -14.27 -2.20 -13.58
CA ASN A 233 -15.47 -1.45 -13.97
C ASN A 233 -16.77 -2.27 -13.84
N SER A 234 -16.69 -3.59 -14.01
CA SER A 234 -17.84 -4.50 -13.90
C SER A 234 -18.41 -4.62 -12.47
N TRP A 235 -17.65 -4.20 -11.46
CA TRP A 235 -18.06 -4.25 -10.05
C TRP A 235 -18.59 -2.90 -9.57
N ILE A 236 -18.12 -1.81 -10.16
CA ILE A 236 -18.53 -0.46 -9.81
C ILE A 236 -19.87 -0.09 -10.45
N SER A 237 -20.16 -0.59 -11.65
CA SER A 237 -21.50 -0.45 -12.25
C SER A 237 -22.59 -1.16 -11.44
N LYS A 238 -22.22 -2.21 -10.69
CA LYS A 238 -23.08 -2.88 -9.71
C LYS A 238 -23.15 -2.13 -8.38
N SER A 239 -22.06 -1.49 -7.94
CA SER A 239 -22.04 -0.71 -6.69
C SER A 239 -22.87 0.58 -6.79
N SER A 240 -22.88 1.24 -7.96
CA SER A 240 -23.69 2.43 -8.22
C SER A 240 -25.20 2.13 -8.31
N THR A 241 -25.57 0.92 -8.74
CA THR A 241 -26.96 0.43 -8.70
C THR A 241 -27.41 0.05 -7.28
N ILE A 242 -26.50 -0.44 -6.44
CA ILE A 242 -26.80 -0.70 -5.02
C ILE A 242 -26.96 0.61 -4.24
N ASN A 243 -26.08 1.60 -4.43
CA ASN A 243 -26.22 2.91 -3.78
C ASN A 243 -27.50 3.66 -4.20
N SER A 244 -27.96 3.52 -5.45
CA SER A 244 -29.24 4.12 -5.88
C SER A 244 -30.47 3.41 -5.31
N SER A 245 -30.40 2.09 -5.07
CA SER A 245 -31.50 1.34 -4.44
C SER A 245 -31.62 1.58 -2.93
N THR A 246 -30.50 1.72 -2.21
CA THR A 246 -30.50 2.03 -0.76
C THR A 246 -30.96 3.47 -0.48
N ILE A 247 -30.63 4.42 -1.36
CA ILE A 247 -31.12 5.81 -1.29
C ILE A 247 -32.63 5.90 -1.62
N MET A 248 -33.13 5.13 -2.60
CA MET A 248 -34.57 5.08 -2.87
C MET A 248 -35.39 4.46 -1.73
N HIS A 249 -34.84 3.49 -1.00
CA HIS A 249 -35.57 2.85 0.09
C HIS A 249 -35.68 3.74 1.34
N SER A 250 -34.71 4.63 1.56
CA SER A 250 -34.70 5.58 2.68
C SER A 250 -35.53 6.85 2.41
N ILE A 251 -35.77 7.21 1.14
CA ILE A 251 -36.65 8.32 0.77
C ILE A 251 -38.14 7.93 0.82
N LYS A 252 -38.49 6.64 0.65
CA LYS A 252 -39.89 6.18 0.72
C LYS A 252 -40.50 6.11 2.12
N GLN A 253 -39.75 6.37 3.20
CA GLN A 253 -40.24 6.27 4.59
C GLN A 253 -40.13 7.55 5.42
N GLY A 254 -39.75 8.69 4.86
CA GLY A 254 -39.61 9.94 5.61
C GLY A 254 -40.29 11.11 4.93
N THR A 255 -41.52 11.43 5.32
CA THR A 255 -42.16 12.72 5.05
C THR A 255 -41.33 13.83 5.72
N VAL A 256 -40.67 14.68 4.93
CA VAL A 256 -40.07 15.93 5.42
C VAL A 256 -40.83 17.09 4.78
N THR A 257 -41.63 17.77 5.59
CA THR A 257 -42.35 19.00 5.25
C THR A 257 -41.34 20.15 5.17
N LEU A 258 -41.17 20.72 3.97
CA LEU A 258 -40.40 21.94 3.76
C LEU A 258 -41.28 23.16 4.08
N TYR A 259 -40.95 23.87 5.16
CA TYR A 259 -41.45 25.23 5.37
C TYR A 259 -40.48 26.21 4.72
N TYR A 260 -40.96 26.94 3.72
CA TYR A 260 -40.33 28.15 3.20
C TYR A 260 -40.57 29.30 4.19
N LEU A 261 -39.52 30.04 4.52
CA LEU A 261 -39.65 31.40 5.04
C LEU A 261 -38.90 32.34 4.11
N GLU A 262 -39.68 33.10 3.34
CA GLU A 262 -39.28 34.37 2.75
C GLU A 262 -39.21 35.43 3.86
N ASN A 263 -38.08 36.12 3.94
CA ASN A 263 -37.95 37.58 3.93
C ASN A 263 -36.47 37.95 3.99
#